data_AF-A0A529HQK2-F1
#
_entry.id   AF-A0A529HQK2-F1
#
_cell.length_a   1.000
_cell.length_b   1.000
_cell.length_c   1.000
_cell.angle_alpha   90.00
_cell.angle_beta   90.00
_cell.angle_gamma   90.00
#
_symmetry.space_group_name_H-M   'P 1'
#
loop_
_entity.id
_entity.type
_entity.pdbx_description
1 polymer ?
#
loop_
_entity_poly.entity_id
_entity_poly.type
_entity_poly.pdbx_seq_one_letter_code
_entity_poly.pdbx_strand_id
1 'polypeptide(L)'
;NVDRLQCLGVANTIVPLLREIHRYEETVVFPAYEAALTLAESKLASTNRLRAEHLEDECYADELTEALLAIGHGDRIENAEAVGFMLRGFFESVRRHIAFEREHILPRIGLGGF
;
A
#
# COMPACT_ATOMS: atom_id res chain seq x y z
N ASN A 1 -12.27 -4.45 -24.80
CA ASN A 1 -10.97 -3.81 -25.11
C ASN A 1 -10.51 -3.08 -23.85
N VAL A 2 -9.23 -3.15 -23.50
CA VAL A 2 -8.70 -2.46 -22.28
C VAL A 2 -8.63 -0.95 -22.53
N ASP A 3 -9.02 -0.15 -21.53
CA ASP A 3 -8.93 1.30 -21.59
C ASP A 3 -7.49 1.76 -21.29
N ARG A 4 -6.81 2.22 -22.34
CA ARG A 4 -5.41 2.66 -22.28
C ARG A 4 -5.22 3.94 -21.47
N LEU A 5 -6.17 4.87 -21.56
CA LEU A 5 -6.09 6.12 -20.80
C LEU A 5 -6.25 5.83 -19.31
N GLN A 6 -7.13 4.89 -18.95
CA GLN A 6 -7.25 4.43 -17.57
C GLN A 6 -5.94 3.77 -17.07
N CYS A 7 -5.31 2.91 -17.87
CA CYS A 7 -4.02 2.30 -17.51
C CYS A 7 -2.94 3.36 -17.23
N LEU A 8 -2.80 4.35 -18.11
CA LEU A 8 -1.86 5.46 -17.93
C LEU A 8 -2.20 6.28 -16.69
N GLY A 9 -3.48 6.61 -16.47
CA GLY A 9 -3.92 7.39 -15.32
C GLY A 9 -3.59 6.70 -14.00
N VAL A 10 -3.91 5.40 -13.88
CA VAL A 10 -3.62 4.60 -12.69
C VAL A 10 -2.11 4.46 -12.48
N ALA A 11 -1.36 4.12 -13.52
CA ALA A 11 0.09 3.95 -13.43
C ALA A 11 0.81 5.21 -12.90
N ASN A 12 0.40 6.39 -13.36
CA ASN A 12 0.99 7.65 -12.91
C ASN A 12 0.53 8.10 -11.52
N THR A 13 -0.46 7.43 -10.92
CA THR A 13 -1.04 7.84 -9.63
C THR A 13 -0.70 6.87 -8.51
N ILE A 14 -0.63 5.57 -8.78
CA ILE A 14 -0.63 4.53 -7.76
C ILE A 14 0.59 4.60 -6.83
N VAL A 15 1.80 4.70 -7.39
CA VAL A 15 3.04 4.79 -6.62
C VAL A 15 3.16 6.12 -5.87
N PRO A 16 2.95 7.30 -6.49
CA PRO A 16 2.97 8.57 -5.76
C PRO A 16 1.99 8.61 -4.59
N LEU A 17 0.77 8.11 -4.79
CA LEU A 17 -0.26 8.09 -3.75
C LEU A 17 0.14 7.15 -2.60
N LEU A 18 0.62 5.95 -2.91
CA LEU A 18 1.03 4.98 -1.90
C LEU A 18 2.18 5.52 -1.03
N ARG A 19 3.21 6.09 -1.67
CA ARG A 19 4.34 6.75 -0.99
C ARG A 19 3.89 7.90 -0.09
N GLU A 20 2.93 8.70 -0.55
CA GLU A 20 2.39 9.79 0.25
C GLU A 20 1.68 9.30 1.50
N ILE A 21 0.88 8.23 1.37
CA ILE A 21 0.17 7.57 2.48
C ILE A 21 1.16 6.96 3.48
N HIS A 22 2.11 6.15 3.02
CA HIS A 22 3.14 5.55 3.88
C HIS A 22 3.96 6.60 4.63
N ARG A 23 4.37 7.68 3.95
CA ARG A 23 5.07 8.79 4.58
C ARG A 23 4.20 9.46 5.66
N TYR A 24 2.91 9.64 5.41
CA TYR A 24 1.99 10.18 6.41
C TYR A 24 1.88 9.23 7.62
N GLU A 25 1.75 7.93 7.38
CA GLU A 25 1.74 6.93 8.44
C GLU A 25 3.02 6.98 9.28
N GLU A 26 4.18 6.98 8.64
CA GLU A 26 5.48 6.98 9.33
C GLU A 26 5.78 8.26 10.10
N THR A 27 5.28 9.41 9.64
CA THR A 27 5.58 10.71 10.24
C THR A 27 4.51 11.21 11.21
N VAL A 28 3.29 10.66 11.14
CA VAL A 28 2.14 11.11 11.95
C VAL A 28 1.50 9.95 12.70
N VAL A 29 1.08 8.90 12.00
CA VAL A 29 0.28 7.82 12.60
C VAL A 29 1.11 6.94 13.53
N PHE A 30 2.26 6.44 13.07
CA PHE A 30 3.15 5.57 13.84
C PHE A 30 3.71 6.27 15.09
N PRO A 31 4.16 7.53 15.04
CA PRO A 31 4.54 8.26 16.25
C PRO A 31 3.40 8.40 17.27
N ALA A 32 2.18 8.69 16.81
CA ALA A 32 1.02 8.77 17.71
C ALA A 32 0.69 7.40 18.32
N TYR A 33 0.77 6.34 17.53
CA TYR A 33 0.56 4.96 17.97
C TYR A 33 1.60 4.55 19.03
N GLU A 34 2.88 4.76 18.73
CA GLU A 34 4.00 4.46 19.64
C GLU A 34 3.87 5.20 20.97
N ALA A 35 3.44 6.47 20.95
CA ALA A 35 3.18 7.27 22.15
C ALA A 35 1.99 6.76 22.99
N ALA A 36 1.04 6.05 22.38
CA ALA A 36 -0.11 5.46 23.05
C ALA A 36 0.17 4.06 23.63
N LEU A 37 1.34 3.48 23.38
CA LEU A 37 1.71 2.15 23.88
C LEU A 37 2.30 2.21 25.29
N THR A 38 2.01 1.19 26.09
CA THR A 38 2.75 0.91 27.32
C THR A 38 4.15 0.35 27.02
N LEU A 39 5.08 0.46 27.97
CA LEU A 39 6.46 -0.06 27.81
C LEU A 39 6.53 -1.56 27.46
N ALA A 40 5.58 -2.36 27.95
CA ALA A 40 5.50 -3.79 27.63
C ALA A 40 5.04 -4.01 26.18
N GLU A 41 4.10 -3.20 25.69
CA GLU A 41 3.56 -3.28 24.32
C GLU A 41 4.56 -2.73 23.30
N SER A 42 5.28 -1.65 23.60
CA SER A 42 6.31 -1.10 22.70
C SER A 42 7.39 -2.12 22.34
N LYS A 43 7.67 -3.09 23.22
CA LYS A 43 8.61 -4.19 22.93
C LYS A 43 8.08 -5.21 21.92
N LEU A 44 6.76 -5.29 21.73
CA LEU A 44 6.07 -6.27 20.87
C LEU A 44 5.50 -5.64 19.60
N ALA A 45 5.01 -4.40 19.68
CA ALA A 45 4.29 -3.70 18.62
C ALA A 45 5.23 -2.86 17.74
N SER A 46 6.28 -3.49 17.22
CA SER A 46 7.30 -2.79 16.42
C SER A 46 6.73 -2.33 15.08
N THR A 47 6.59 -1.01 14.93
CA THR A 47 6.27 -0.30 13.68
C THR A 47 7.34 -0.51 12.61
N ASN A 48 8.55 -0.98 12.97
CA ASN A 48 9.58 -1.32 11.99
C ASN A 48 9.15 -2.44 11.04
N ARG A 49 8.29 -3.36 11.49
CA ARG A 49 7.73 -4.38 10.59
C ARG A 49 6.83 -3.74 9.53
N LEU A 50 5.97 -2.80 9.92
CA LEU A 50 5.08 -2.07 9.00
C LEU A 50 5.88 -1.22 8.01
N ARG A 51 6.95 -0.56 8.47
CA ARG A 51 7.86 0.19 7.57
C ARG A 51 8.57 -0.72 6.56
N ALA A 52 8.88 -1.97 6.94
CA ALA A 52 9.42 -2.95 5.99
C ALA A 52 8.34 -3.40 4.98
N GLU A 53 7.11 -3.63 5.45
CA GLU A 53 5.96 -3.93 4.59
C GLU A 53 5.68 -2.79 3.59
N HIS A 54 5.83 -1.52 3.99
CA HIS A 54 5.72 -0.36 3.07
C HIS A 54 6.72 -0.44 1.92
N LEU A 55 7.98 -0.81 2.20
CA LEU A 55 9.00 -0.94 1.16
C LEU A 55 8.65 -2.05 0.16
N GLU A 56 8.12 -3.17 0.66
CA GLU A 56 7.65 -4.27 -0.19
C GLU A 56 6.45 -3.86 -1.04
N ASP A 57 5.46 -3.19 -0.45
CA ASP A 57 4.27 -2.69 -1.15
C ASP A 57 4.63 -1.65 -2.23
N GLU A 58 5.58 -0.74 -1.95
CA GLU A 58 6.06 0.22 -2.93
C GLU A 58 6.80 -0.44 -4.10
N CYS A 59 7.68 -1.41 -3.82
CA CYS A 59 8.39 -2.17 -4.85
C CYS A 59 7.40 -2.90 -5.76
N TYR A 60 6.39 -3.55 -5.15
CA TYR A 60 5.35 -4.24 -5.89
C TYR A 60 4.50 -3.27 -6.73
N ALA A 61 4.19 -2.09 -6.20
CA ALA A 61 3.48 -1.05 -6.93
C ALA A 61 4.26 -0.51 -8.13
N ASP A 62 5.59 -0.42 -8.02
CA ASP A 62 6.48 -0.06 -9.13
C ASP A 62 6.39 -1.11 -10.25
N GLU A 63 6.47 -2.41 -9.94
CA GLU A 63 6.31 -3.49 -10.94
C GLU A 63 4.94 -3.46 -11.64
N LEU A 64 3.86 -3.26 -10.87
CA LEU A 64 2.51 -3.11 -11.44
C LEU A 64 2.39 -1.86 -12.32
N THR A 65 3.06 -0.77 -11.93
CA THR A 65 3.09 0.48 -12.69
C THR A 65 3.75 0.27 -14.05
N GLU A 66 4.87 -0.44 -14.11
CA GLU A 66 5.53 -0.78 -15.38
C GLU A 66 4.60 -1.56 -16.32
N ALA A 67 3.92 -2.57 -15.80
CA ALA A 67 2.95 -3.35 -16.58
C ALA A 67 1.80 -2.48 -17.11
N LEU A 68 1.26 -1.58 -16.28
CA LEU A 68 0.18 -0.68 -16.67
C LEU A 68 0.64 0.38 -17.68
N LEU A 69 1.87 0.90 -17.57
CA LEU A 69 2.44 1.83 -18.55
C LEU A 69 2.61 1.18 -19.91
N ALA A 70 3.14 -0.05 -19.97
CA ALA A 70 3.29 -0.80 -21.21
C ALA A 70 1.93 -0.98 -21.93
N ILE A 71 0.92 -1.44 -21.19
CA ILE A 71 -0.45 -1.58 -21.71
C ILE A 71 -1.03 -0.25 -22.16
N GLY A 72 -0.83 0.81 -21.37
CA GLY A 72 -1.29 2.16 -21.66
C GLY A 72 -0.68 2.75 -22.94
N HIS A 73 0.61 2.49 -23.19
CA HIS A 73 1.29 2.88 -24.43
C HIS A 73 0.92 2.02 -25.64
N GLY A 74 0.19 0.92 -25.42
CA GLY A 74 -0.41 0.12 -26.47
C GLY A 74 0.32 -1.19 -26.77
N ASP A 75 1.23 -1.61 -25.88
CA ASP A 75 1.86 -2.93 -25.96
C ASP A 75 0.80 -4.04 -25.89
N ARG A 76 1.12 -5.18 -26.51
CA ARG A 76 0.24 -6.35 -26.46
C ARG A 76 0.31 -6.99 -25.08
N ILE A 77 -0.85 -7.31 -24.53
CA ILE A 77 -0.94 -8.14 -23.33
C ILE A 77 -0.68 -9.58 -23.74
N GLU A 78 0.57 -10.04 -23.58
CA GLU A 78 0.97 -11.42 -23.89
C GLU A 78 0.35 -12.43 -22.92
N ASN A 79 0.19 -12.05 -21.64
CA ASN A 79 -0.43 -12.89 -20.62
C ASN A 79 -1.34 -12.06 -19.70
N ALA A 80 -2.65 -12.15 -19.94
CA ALA A 80 -3.64 -11.46 -19.11
C ALA A 80 -3.76 -12.05 -17.70
N GLU A 81 -3.47 -13.34 -17.51
CA GLU A 81 -3.50 -13.97 -16.18
C GLU A 81 -2.38 -13.43 -15.29
N ALA A 82 -1.19 -13.20 -15.86
CA ALA A 82 -0.08 -12.60 -15.13
C ALA A 82 -0.42 -11.19 -14.63
N VAL A 83 -0.99 -10.34 -15.49
CA VAL A 83 -1.47 -8.99 -15.09
C VAL A 83 -2.54 -9.09 -14.00
N GLY A 84 -3.48 -10.04 -14.13
CA GLY A 84 -4.49 -10.29 -13.12
C GLY A 84 -3.92 -10.77 -11.78
N PHE A 85 -2.85 -11.56 -11.80
CA PHE A 85 -2.13 -11.98 -10.61
C PHE A 85 -1.42 -10.81 -9.93
N MET A 86 -0.77 -9.93 -10.71
CA MET A 86 -0.13 -8.71 -10.19
C MET A 86 -1.16 -7.81 -9.49
N LEU A 87 -2.27 -7.49 -10.16
CA LEU A 87 -3.34 -6.68 -9.59
C LEU A 87 -3.87 -7.29 -8.27
N ARG A 88 -4.08 -8.61 -8.25
CA ARG A 88 -4.57 -9.29 -7.07
C ARG A 88 -3.59 -9.22 -5.91
N GLY A 89 -2.31 -9.49 -6.16
CA GLY A 89 -1.26 -9.42 -5.14
C GLY A 89 -1.17 -8.03 -4.52
N PHE A 90 -1.19 -6.99 -5.36
CA PHE A 90 -1.21 -5.60 -4.90
C PHE A 90 -2.42 -5.31 -3.99
N PHE A 91 -3.63 -5.59 -4.46
CA PHE A 91 -4.84 -5.31 -3.68
C PHE A 91 -4.92 -6.13 -2.40
N GLU A 92 -4.49 -7.39 -2.42
CA GLU A 92 -4.47 -8.23 -1.22
C GLU A 92 -3.48 -7.69 -0.18
N SER A 93 -2.30 -7.25 -0.60
CA SER A 93 -1.31 -6.66 0.32
C SER A 93 -1.85 -5.41 1.00
N VAL A 94 -2.30 -4.43 0.20
CA VAL A 94 -2.84 -3.16 0.69
C VAL A 94 -4.06 -3.38 1.61
N ARG A 95 -4.94 -4.34 1.28
CA ARG A 95 -6.10 -4.63 2.14
C ARG A 95 -5.71 -5.23 3.48
N ARG A 96 -4.68 -6.07 3.53
CA ARG A 96 -4.17 -6.63 4.80
C ARG A 96 -3.51 -5.54 5.64
N HIS A 97 -2.74 -4.64 5.03
CA HIS A 97 -2.16 -3.48 5.69
C HIS A 97 -3.25 -2.63 6.34
N ILE A 98 -4.22 -2.16 5.55
CA ILE A 98 -5.35 -1.34 6.01
C ILE A 98 -6.16 -2.05 7.12
N ALA A 99 -6.39 -3.36 7.00
CA ALA A 99 -7.11 -4.12 8.02
C ALA A 99 -6.35 -4.10 9.35
N PHE A 100 -5.04 -4.35 9.32
CA PHE A 100 -4.19 -4.30 10.51
C PHE A 100 -4.24 -2.91 11.17
N GLU A 101 -4.12 -1.84 10.38
CA GLU A 101 -4.18 -0.48 10.91
C GLU A 101 -5.51 -0.18 11.59
N ARG A 102 -6.62 -0.55 10.93
CA ARG A 102 -7.97 -0.33 11.47
C ARG A 102 -8.25 -1.12 12.73
N GLU A 103 -7.76 -2.35 12.82
CA GLU A 103 -8.03 -3.25 13.94
C GLU A 103 -7.11 -2.97 15.13
N HIS A 104 -5.89 -2.49 14.90
CA HIS A 104 -4.87 -2.39 15.93
C HIS A 104 -4.31 -0.99 16.18
N ILE A 105 -4.15 -0.16 15.14
CA ILE A 105 -3.50 1.14 15.25
C ILE A 105 -4.52 2.24 15.57
N LEU A 106 -5.53 2.42 14.70
CA LEU A 106 -6.51 3.51 14.82
C LEU A 106 -7.27 3.51 16.16
N PRO A 107 -7.67 2.36 16.75
CA PRO A 107 -8.34 2.34 18.04
C PRO A 107 -7.46 2.87 19.18
N ARG A 108 -6.12 2.73 19.08
CA ARG A 108 -5.17 3.19 20.10
C ARG A 108 -4.95 4.69 20.11
N ILE A 109 -5.11 5.33 18.96
CA ILE A 109 -4.90 6.78 18.80
C ILE A 109 -6.22 7.57 18.75
N GLY A 110 -7.34 6.94 19.11
CA GLY A 110 -8.65 7.59 19.20
C GLY A 110 -9.31 7.90 17.84
N LEU A 111 -8.84 7.29 16.76
CA LEU A 111 -9.37 7.48 15.40
C LEU A 111 -10.30 6.34 14.95
N GLY A 112 -10.53 5.32 15.78
CA GLY A 112 -11.37 4.14 15.45
C GLY A 112 -12.89 4.38 15.46
N GLY A 113 -13.35 5.62 15.44
CA GLY A 113 -14.76 5.98 15.50
C GLY A 113 -15.26 6.68 14.23
N PHE A 114 -15.33 5.95 13.11
CA PHE A 114 -16.15 6.31 11.94
C PHE A 114 -16.79 5.06 11.35
#